data_AF-A0A537W053-F1
#
_entry.id   AF-A0A537W053-F1
#
_cell.length_a   1.000
_cell.length_b   1.000
_cell.length_c   1.000
_cell.angle_alpha   90.00
_cell.angle_beta   90.00
_cell.angle_gamma   90.00
#
_symmetry.space_group_name_H-M   'P 1'
#
loop_
_entity.id
_entity.type
_entity.pdbx_description
1 polymer ?
#
loop_
_entity_poly.entity_id
_entity_poly.type
_entity_poly.pdbx_seq_one_letter_code
_entity_poly.pdbx_strand_id
1 'polypeptide(L)'
;MALIRASAPLGRELRRIFPARPFHVRFWDGGALAGTEPGSPTFDVRRPSALAHFLRAPSSLGLGRAYVDGSLAVDDLDAAFIVVDEWEPPHLSGIDRLRLGMAIVAAAAPGGMPRRPRLELILRGGLHSVE
;
A
#
# COMPACT_ATOMS: atom_id res chain seq x y z
N MET A 1 24.67 6.65 13.09
CA MET A 1 23.59 7.55 12.61
C MET A 1 22.31 6.73 12.58
N ALA A 2 21.43 6.87 13.58
CA ALA A 2 20.19 6.11 13.60
C ALA A 2 19.27 6.67 12.50
N LEU A 3 19.14 5.95 11.37
CA LEU A 3 18.10 6.26 10.40
C LEU A 3 16.76 6.14 11.14
N ILE A 4 16.04 7.25 11.24
CA ILE A 4 14.67 7.27 11.75
C ILE A 4 13.87 6.29 10.88
N ARG A 5 13.42 5.19 11.48
CA ARG A 5 12.56 4.21 10.81
C ARG A 5 11.12 4.71 10.82
N ALA A 6 10.82 5.65 9.94
CA ALA A 6 9.49 6.22 9.77
C ALA A 6 8.42 5.17 9.45
N SER A 7 8.80 4.04 8.83
CA SER A 7 7.91 2.91 8.54
C SER A 7 7.62 2.00 9.75
N ALA A 8 8.39 2.10 10.84
CA ALA A 8 8.30 1.15 11.95
C ALA A 8 6.90 1.07 12.61
N PRO A 9 6.18 2.19 12.86
CA PRO A 9 4.81 2.13 13.36
C PRO A 9 3.87 1.40 12.40
N LEU A 10 3.97 1.67 11.10
CA LEU A 10 3.16 1.01 10.07
C LEU A 10 3.42 -0.49 10.03
N GLY A 11 4.69 -0.91 10.01
CA GLY A 11 5.05 -2.33 10.03
C GLY A 11 4.62 -3.07 11.31
N ARG A 12 4.42 -2.37 12.44
CA ARG A 12 3.84 -2.97 13.66
C ARG A 12 2.33 -3.15 13.54
N GLU A 13 1.61 -2.14 13.03
CA GLU A 13 0.16 -2.25 12.85
C GLU A 13 -0.19 -3.32 11.80
N LEU A 14 0.55 -3.40 10.69
CA LEU A 14 0.34 -4.44 9.68
C LEU A 14 0.52 -5.86 10.26
N ARG A 15 1.52 -6.08 11.13
CA ARG A 15 1.69 -7.38 11.82
C ARG A 15 0.57 -7.68 12.79
N ARG A 16 0.10 -6.67 13.53
CA ARG A 16 -0.96 -6.81 14.53
C ARG A 16 -2.30 -7.13 13.88
N ILE A 17 -2.57 -6.49 12.75
CA ILE A 17 -3.89 -6.50 12.11
C ILE A 17 -4.04 -7.68 11.15
N PHE A 18 -2.97 -8.03 10.42
CA PHE A 18 -2.99 -9.09 9.42
C PHE A 18 -2.19 -10.27 9.93
N PRO A 19 -2.79 -11.26 10.63
CA PRO A 19 -2.06 -12.43 11.12
C PRO A 19 -1.56 -13.31 9.98
N ALA A 20 -2.37 -13.48 8.92
CA ALA A 20 -1.96 -14.07 7.64
C ALA A 20 -1.64 -12.95 6.64
N ARG A 21 -0.50 -13.08 5.96
CA ARG A 21 0.05 -12.12 5.01
C ARG A 21 0.71 -12.89 3.87
N PRO A 22 0.01 -13.14 2.76
CA PRO A 22 0.59 -13.75 1.56
C PRO A 22 1.47 -12.75 0.78
N PHE A 23 2.19 -11.86 1.48
CA PHE A 23 3.03 -10.83 0.89
C PHE A 23 4.10 -10.36 1.87
N HIS A 24 5.27 -10.02 1.34
CA HIS A 24 6.31 -9.27 2.05
C HIS A 24 6.18 -7.77 1.73
N VAL A 25 6.65 -6.92 2.64
CA VAL A 25 6.80 -5.49 2.37
C VAL A 25 8.21 -5.05 2.73
N ARG A 26 8.88 -4.35 1.82
CA ARG A 26 10.14 -3.65 2.07
C ARG A 26 9.89 -2.16 1.99
N PHE A 27 10.31 -1.42 3.02
CA PHE A 27 10.11 0.03 3.09
C PHE A 27 11.38 0.78 2.68
N TRP A 28 11.19 2.01 2.20
CA TRP A 28 12.24 2.93 1.75
C TRP A 28 13.32 3.22 2.78
N ASP A 29 13.02 3.06 4.07
CA ASP A 29 13.94 3.29 5.20
C ASP A 29 14.63 2.00 5.68
N GLY A 30 14.54 0.92 4.90
CA GLY A 30 15.10 -0.39 5.26
C GLY A 30 14.27 -1.15 6.30
N GLY A 31 13.06 -0.67 6.63
CA GLY A 31 12.05 -1.48 7.31
C GLY A 31 11.63 -2.67 6.45
N ALA A 32 11.28 -3.78 7.08
CA ALA A 32 10.71 -4.93 6.39
C ALA A 32 9.59 -5.55 7.22
N LEU A 33 8.59 -6.06 6.50
CA LEU A 33 7.50 -6.87 7.00
C LEU A 33 7.57 -8.22 6.28
N ALA A 34 7.76 -9.29 7.03
CA ALA A 34 7.73 -10.63 6.46
C ALA A 34 6.28 -11.09 6.23
N GLY A 35 6.05 -11.65 5.05
CA GLY A 35 4.90 -12.50 4.77
C GLY A 35 4.92 -13.75 5.66
N THR A 36 3.75 -14.38 5.77
CA THR A 36 3.58 -15.61 6.54
C THR A 36 3.54 -16.87 5.68
N GLU A 37 3.40 -16.72 4.37
CA GLU A 37 3.21 -17.83 3.45
C GLU A 37 4.45 -18.02 2.56
N PRO A 38 4.90 -19.25 2.32
CA PRO A 38 6.00 -19.52 1.40
C PRO A 38 5.69 -19.03 -0.01
N GLY A 39 6.67 -18.47 -0.71
CA GLY A 39 6.50 -17.99 -2.09
C GLY A 39 5.72 -16.68 -2.22
N SER A 40 5.42 -16.00 -1.10
CA SER A 40 4.78 -14.69 -1.12
C SER A 40 5.62 -13.66 -1.90
N PRO A 41 5.02 -12.83 -2.77
CA PRO A 41 5.72 -11.74 -3.44
C PRO A 41 6.13 -10.64 -2.46
N THR A 42 7.14 -9.86 -2.82
CA THR A 42 7.61 -8.69 -2.08
C THR A 42 7.14 -7.40 -2.74
N PHE A 43 6.40 -6.60 -1.97
CA PHE A 43 6.08 -5.22 -2.31
C PHE A 43 7.17 -4.27 -1.79
N ASP A 44 7.95 -3.69 -2.69
CA ASP A 44 8.97 -2.68 -2.40
C ASP A 44 8.34 -1.27 -2.42
N VAL A 45 8.08 -0.72 -1.24
CA VAL A 45 7.65 0.66 -1.03
C VAL A 45 8.87 1.57 -1.14
N ARG A 46 9.22 1.94 -2.38
CA ARG A 46 10.42 2.72 -2.72
C ARG A 46 10.37 4.17 -2.24
N ARG A 47 9.16 4.73 -2.10
CA ARG A 47 8.95 6.12 -1.64
C ARG A 47 7.74 6.20 -0.69
N PRO A 48 7.75 7.10 0.32
CA PRO A 48 6.59 7.28 1.20
C PRO A 48 5.33 7.74 0.46
N SER A 49 5.47 8.37 -0.71
CA SER A 49 4.34 8.78 -1.56
C SER A 49 3.47 7.60 -2.03
N ALA A 50 4.01 6.38 -2.09
CA ALA A 50 3.24 5.17 -2.39
C ALA A 50 2.05 5.02 -1.43
N LEU A 51 2.27 5.24 -0.14
CA LEU A 51 1.26 5.16 0.91
C LEU A 51 0.14 6.19 0.73
N ALA A 52 0.47 7.37 0.18
CA ALA A 52 -0.51 8.41 -0.10
C ALA A 52 -1.42 8.04 -1.28
N HIS A 53 -0.98 7.21 -2.22
CA HIS A 53 -1.87 6.66 -3.25
C HIS A 53 -2.94 5.74 -2.65
N PHE A 54 -2.60 4.90 -1.66
CA PHE A 54 -3.56 4.08 -0.93
C PHE A 54 -4.56 4.92 -0.14
N LEU A 55 -4.11 5.96 0.57
CA LEU A 55 -5.01 6.86 1.31
C LEU A 55 -6.05 7.51 0.40
N ARG A 56 -5.67 7.82 -0.85
CA ARG A 56 -6.55 8.48 -1.81
C ARG A 56 -7.53 7.54 -2.49
N ALA A 57 -7.15 6.28 -2.66
CA ALA A 57 -7.93 5.23 -3.27
C ALA A 57 -7.57 3.90 -2.57
N PRO A 58 -8.30 3.52 -1.51
CA PRO A 58 -7.99 2.33 -0.70
C PRO A 58 -8.43 1.03 -1.39
N SER A 59 -8.34 0.98 -2.72
CA SER A 59 -8.61 -0.18 -3.57
C SER A 59 -7.37 -0.53 -4.38
N SER A 60 -7.44 -1.59 -5.19
CA SER A 60 -6.40 -2.02 -6.12
C SER A 60 -5.93 -0.90 -7.07
N LEU A 61 -6.74 0.15 -7.27
CA LEU A 61 -6.35 1.35 -8.02
C LEU A 61 -5.22 2.16 -7.35
N GLY A 62 -5.22 2.27 -6.02
CA GLY A 62 -4.16 2.96 -5.28
C GLY A 62 -2.81 2.26 -5.44
N LEU A 63 -2.83 0.92 -5.38
CA LEU A 63 -1.70 0.04 -5.67
C LEU A 63 -1.19 0.23 -7.10
N GLY A 64 -2.08 0.12 -8.09
CA GLY A 64 -1.73 0.27 -9.50
C GLY A 64 -1.10 1.63 -9.80
N ARG A 65 -1.64 2.72 -9.25
CA ARG A 65 -1.06 4.07 -9.40
C ARG A 65 0.34 4.16 -8.79
N ALA A 66 0.55 3.61 -7.60
CA ALA A 66 1.85 3.63 -6.96
C ALA A 66 2.89 2.80 -7.74
N TYR A 67 2.47 1.68 -8.34
CA TYR A 67 3.30 0.85 -9.20
C TYR A 67 3.71 1.59 -10.48
N VAL A 68 2.73 2.18 -11.19
CA VAL A 68 2.96 2.93 -12.44
C VAL A 68 3.83 4.18 -12.24
N ASP A 69 3.63 4.92 -11.14
CA ASP A 69 4.48 6.05 -10.74
C ASP A 69 5.88 5.60 -10.26
N GLY A 70 6.07 4.31 -9.99
CA GLY A 70 7.32 3.75 -9.50
C GLY A 70 7.63 4.06 -8.03
N SER A 71 6.65 4.57 -7.27
CA SER A 71 6.76 4.69 -5.81
C SER A 71 6.58 3.34 -5.09
N LEU A 72 5.95 2.37 -5.76
CA LEU A 72 5.85 0.95 -5.40
C LEU A 72 6.52 0.08 -6.47
N ALA A 73 7.10 -1.04 -6.08
CA ALA A 73 7.57 -2.12 -6.97
C ALA A 73 7.12 -3.47 -6.42
N VAL A 74 7.17 -4.48 -7.27
CA VAL A 74 7.01 -5.89 -6.90
C VAL A 74 8.12 -6.70 -7.56
N ASP A 75 8.59 -7.74 -6.88
CA ASP A 75 9.57 -8.69 -7.39
C ASP A 75 8.94 -9.70 -8.37
N ASP A 76 7.73 -10.14 -8.07
CA ASP A 76 6.90 -11.03 -8.90
C ASP A 76 5.54 -10.38 -9.12
N LEU A 77 5.30 -9.90 -10.35
CA LEU A 77 4.07 -9.19 -10.70
C LEU A 77 2.86 -10.14 -10.77
N ASP A 78 3.05 -11.36 -11.25
CA ASP A 78 1.97 -12.33 -11.40
C ASP A 78 1.48 -12.80 -10.02
N ALA A 79 2.41 -13.13 -9.12
CA ALA A 79 2.07 -13.46 -7.74
C ALA A 79 1.47 -12.26 -6.99
N ALA A 80 1.94 -11.04 -7.25
CA ALA A 80 1.35 -9.84 -6.66
C ALA A 80 -0.11 -9.62 -7.11
N PHE A 81 -0.44 -9.94 -8.37
CA PHE A 81 -1.82 -9.87 -8.85
C PHE A 81 -2.73 -10.88 -8.14
N ILE A 82 -2.27 -12.13 -7.96
CA ILE A 82 -3.01 -13.14 -7.21
C ILE A 82 -3.33 -12.65 -5.79
N VAL A 83 -2.34 -12.08 -5.10
CA VAL A 83 -2.56 -11.51 -3.75
C VAL A 83 -3.59 -10.38 -3.78
N VAL A 84 -3.52 -9.48 -4.75
CA VAL A 84 -4.43 -8.32 -4.82
C VAL A 84 -5.87 -8.73 -5.16
N ASP A 85 -6.06 -9.81 -5.91
CA ASP A 85 -7.38 -10.28 -6.36
C ASP A 85 -8.02 -11.29 -5.40
N GLU A 86 -7.24 -12.22 -4.85
CA GLU A 86 -7.76 -13.35 -4.07
C GLU A 86 -7.67 -13.16 -2.55
N TRP A 87 -6.75 -12.33 -2.05
CA TRP A 87 -6.57 -12.19 -0.62
C TRP A 87 -7.59 -11.24 0.00
N GLU A 88 -8.49 -11.80 0.81
CA GLU A 88 -9.41 -11.02 1.63
C GLU A 88 -8.80 -10.71 3.01
N PRO A 89 -8.51 -9.44 3.33
CA PRO A 89 -8.07 -9.08 4.66
C PRO A 89 -9.18 -9.33 5.70
N PRO A 90 -8.82 -9.68 6.95
CA PRO A 90 -9.77 -9.84 8.03
C PRO A 90 -10.59 -8.56 8.27
N HIS A 91 -11.80 -8.74 8.79
CA HIS A 91 -12.67 -7.63 9.15
C HIS A 91 -12.01 -6.74 10.21
N LEU A 92 -11.73 -5.49 9.82
CA LEU A 92 -11.11 -4.51 10.70
C LEU A 92 -12.14 -3.77 11.53
N SER A 93 -11.96 -3.77 12.85
CA SER A 93 -12.72 -2.90 13.76
C SER A 93 -12.48 -1.42 13.42
N GLY A 94 -13.41 -0.54 13.79
CA GLY A 94 -13.26 0.91 13.54
C GLY A 94 -11.99 1.49 14.18
N ILE A 95 -11.60 0.98 15.34
CA ILE A 95 -10.37 1.39 16.05
C ILE A 95 -9.12 0.94 15.29
N ASP A 96 -9.12 -0.29 14.75
CA ASP A 96 -7.99 -0.80 13.98
C ASP A 96 -7.82 -0.05 12.65
N ARG A 97 -8.92 0.28 11.98
CA ARG A 97 -8.91 1.14 10.79
C ARG A 97 -8.31 2.50 11.10
N LEU A 98 -8.70 3.12 12.21
CA LEU A 98 -8.18 4.42 12.63
C LEU A 98 -6.68 4.36 12.94
N ARG A 99 -6.23 3.36 13.71
CA ARG A 99 -4.81 3.18 14.06
C ARG A 99 -3.94 2.92 12.83
N LEU A 100 -4.41 2.04 11.94
CA LEU A 100 -3.73 1.76 10.68
C LEU A 100 -3.65 3.02 9.81
N GLY A 101 -4.77 3.74 9.65
CA GLY A 101 -4.82 4.99 8.90
C GLY A 101 -3.84 6.03 9.44
N MET A 102 -3.78 6.22 10.75
CA MET A 102 -2.82 7.14 11.39
C MET A 102 -1.37 6.70 11.16
N ALA A 103 -1.08 5.40 11.22
CA ALA A 103 0.25 4.88 10.92
C ALA A 103 0.65 5.11 9.45
N ILE A 104 -0.30 4.94 8.51
CA ILE A 104 -0.09 5.22 7.09
C ILE A 104 0.17 6.73 6.89
N VAL A 105 -0.63 7.61 7.50
CA VAL A 105 -0.46 9.07 7.40
C VAL A 105 0.90 9.52 7.94
N ALA A 106 1.29 9.05 9.13
CA ALA A 106 2.58 9.38 9.72
C ALA A 106 3.75 8.91 8.85
N ALA A 107 3.64 7.71 8.27
CA ALA A 107 4.64 7.13 7.40
C ALA A 107 4.70 7.84 6.02
N ALA A 108 3.56 8.31 5.51
CA ALA A 108 3.46 9.03 4.23
C ALA A 108 3.91 10.50 4.31
N ALA A 109 3.82 11.14 5.49
CA ALA A 109 4.04 12.58 5.66
C ALA A 109 5.37 13.11 5.04
N PRO A 110 6.52 12.41 5.15
CA PRO A 110 7.76 12.88 4.53
C PRO A 110 7.75 12.85 3.00
N GLY A 111 6.87 12.06 2.36
CA GLY A 111 6.84 11.86 0.91
C GLY A 111 5.93 12.84 0.15
N GLY A 112 5.14 13.65 0.85
CA GLY A 112 4.13 14.53 0.24
C GLY A 112 2.97 13.78 -0.42
N MET A 113 1.95 14.52 -0.86
CA MET A 113 0.79 13.95 -1.56
C MET A 113 1.03 13.91 -3.07
N PRO A 114 0.99 12.74 -3.73
CA PRO A 114 1.21 12.64 -5.17
C PRO A 114 0.09 13.35 -5.95
N ARG A 115 0.49 14.06 -7.01
CA ARG A 115 -0.45 14.70 -7.94
C ARG A 115 -1.13 13.61 -8.77
N ARG A 116 -2.45 13.75 -9.01
CA ARG A 116 -3.17 12.82 -9.90
C ARG A 116 -2.61 12.94 -11.32
N PRO A 117 -2.35 11.81 -12.03
CA PRO A 117 -1.97 11.87 -13.43
C PRO A 117 -3.04 12.56 -14.27
N ARG A 118 -2.65 13.49 -15.16
CA ARG A 118 -3.60 14.21 -16.04
C ARG A 118 -4.26 13.31 -17.09
N LEU A 119 -3.62 12.19 -17.42
CA LEU A 119 -4.10 11.19 -18.39
C LEU A 119 -5.11 10.20 -17.79
N GLU A 120 -5.35 10.27 -16.47
CA GLU A 120 -6.32 9.40 -15.83
C GLU A 120 -7.74 9.77 -16.28
N LEU A 121 -8.42 8.85 -16.96
CA LEU A 121 -9.81 9.03 -17.36
C LEU A 121 -10.70 9.02 -16.10
N ILE A 122 -11.30 10.16 -15.78
CA ILE A 122 -12.27 10.25 -14.68
C ILE A 122 -13.64 9.93 -15.24
N LEU A 123 -14.07 8.70 -14.98
CA LEU A 123 -15.42 8.27 -15.31
C LEU A 123 -16.40 9.04 -14.41
N ARG A 124 -17.34 9.76 -15.03
CA ARG A 124 -18.43 10.45 -14.35
C ARG A 124 -19.74 9.73 -14.68
N GLY A 125 -20.61 9.53 -13.69
CA GLY A 125 -21.86 8.79 -13.84
C GLY A 125 -21.72 7.28 -13.59
N GLY A 126 -22.85 6.59 -13.44
CA GLY A 126 -22.90 5.17 -13.07
C GLY A 126 -22.60 4.18 -14.18
N LEU A 127 -22.49 4.62 -15.44
CA LEU A 127 -22.40 3.75 -16.62
C LEU A 127 -21.35 4.20 -17.65
N HIS A 128 -20.20 4.73 -17.20
CA HIS A 128 -19.04 4.97 -18.07
C HIS A 128 -19.36 5.66 -19.42
N SER A 129 -20.26 6.65 -19.42
CA SER A 129 -20.48 7.46 -20.62
C SER A 129 -19.38 8.50 -20.74
N VAL A 130 -18.85 8.67 -21.96
CA VAL A 130 -17.97 9.79 -22.31
C VAL A 130 -18.84 10.87 -22.96
N GLU A 131 -19.82 11.37 -22.22
CA GLU A 131 -20.56 12.62 -22.48
C GLU A 131 -20.91 13.29 -21.16
#